data_AF-A0A7K7QA54-F1
#
_entry.id   AF-A0A7K7QA54-F1
#
_cell.length_a   1.000
_cell.length_b   1.000
_cell.length_c   1.000
_cell.angle_alpha   90.00
_cell.angle_beta   90.00
_cell.angle_gamma   90.00
#
_symmetry.space_group_name_H-M   'P 1'
#
loop_
_entity.id
_entity.type
_entity.pdbx_description
1 polymer ?
#
loop_
_entity_poly.entity_id
_entity_poly.type
_entity_poly.pdbx_seq_one_letter_code
_entity_poly.pdbx_strand_id
1 'polypeptide(L)'
;GKDANPQERKAAMKNAEQFIEQMNYPANTQIQVLPEGGETPMFKQFFKDWKDKDESNGFGKVYVTERVAKIEQIEFDATKLHESPQMAAQHNMVDDGSGKVEIWRVESSGRVPVGPETYGQFYGGDCYIILYTYPRGQIIYTWQGAHATKDELTASAFLTVQLDRSLNDQAVQV
;
A
#
# COMPACT_ATOMS: atom_id res chain seq x y z
N GLY A 1 12.15 -9.31 26.95
CA GLY A 1 11.46 -8.23 27.67
C GLY A 1 12.45 -7.41 28.48
N LYS A 2 12.12 -6.14 28.75
CA LYS A 2 12.92 -5.20 29.54
C LYS A 2 13.16 -5.70 30.96
N ASP A 3 12.17 -6.40 31.53
CA ASP A 3 12.19 -6.93 32.90
C ASP A 3 12.72 -8.38 32.98
N ALA A 4 13.24 -8.92 31.87
CA ALA A 4 13.79 -10.28 31.85
C ALA A 4 15.12 -10.38 32.61
N ASN A 5 15.39 -11.57 33.16
CA ASN A 5 16.63 -11.87 33.89
C ASN A 5 17.87 -11.53 33.02
N PRO A 6 18.88 -10.81 33.55
CA PRO A 6 20.13 -10.55 32.82
C PRO A 6 20.82 -11.79 32.24
N GLN A 7 20.73 -12.94 32.93
CA GLN A 7 21.30 -14.20 32.44
C GLN A 7 20.56 -14.70 31.19
N GLU A 8 19.22 -14.65 31.18
CA GLU A 8 18.40 -15.04 30.03
C GLU A 8 18.64 -14.13 28.83
N ARG A 9 18.76 -12.81 29.05
CA ARG A 9 19.07 -11.86 27.97
C ARG A 9 20.42 -12.13 27.32
N LYS A 10 21.44 -12.48 28.12
CA LYS A 10 22.77 -12.89 27.60
C LYS A 10 22.73 -14.24 26.89
N ALA A 11 21.84 -15.13 27.30
CA ALA A 11 21.67 -16.45 26.70
C ALA A 11 20.81 -16.46 25.43
N ALA A 12 20.23 -15.32 25.02
CA ALA A 12 19.29 -15.26 23.90
C ALA A 12 19.83 -15.86 22.58
N MET A 13 21.08 -15.57 22.21
CA MET A 13 21.72 -16.14 21.02
C MET A 13 21.86 -17.65 21.11
N LYS A 14 22.35 -18.15 22.26
CA LYS A 14 22.50 -19.58 22.50
C LYS A 14 21.15 -20.30 22.44
N ASN A 15 20.11 -19.71 23.02
CA ASN A 15 18.77 -20.27 22.97
C ASN A 15 18.22 -20.32 21.53
N ALA A 16 18.54 -19.32 20.70
CA ALA A 16 18.15 -19.31 19.29
C ALA A 16 18.86 -20.40 18.48
N GLU A 17 20.16 -20.62 18.70
CA GLU A 17 20.92 -21.72 18.08
C GLU A 17 20.36 -23.09 18.48
N GLN A 18 20.08 -23.29 19.77
CA GLN A 18 19.46 -24.53 20.27
C GLN A 18 18.07 -24.77 19.67
N PHE A 19 17.29 -23.70 19.50
CA PHE A 19 15.98 -23.79 18.86
C PHE A 19 16.08 -24.20 17.38
N ILE A 20 17.08 -23.69 16.65
CA ILE A 20 17.35 -24.09 15.26
C ILE A 20 17.65 -25.58 15.18
N GLU A 21 18.52 -26.09 16.05
CA GLU A 21 18.85 -27.52 16.12
C GLU A 21 17.62 -28.37 16.47
N GLN A 22 16.87 -27.98 17.50
CA GLN A 22 15.69 -28.70 17.99
C GLN A 22 14.61 -28.81 16.92
N MET A 23 14.40 -27.74 16.15
CA MET A 23 13.40 -27.68 15.08
C MET A 23 13.93 -28.22 13.75
N ASN A 24 15.19 -28.67 13.71
CA ASN A 24 15.87 -29.18 12.52
C ASN A 24 15.86 -28.16 11.34
N TYR A 25 16.08 -26.88 11.67
CA TYR A 25 16.23 -25.82 10.67
C TYR A 25 17.66 -25.78 10.11
N PRO A 26 17.86 -25.26 8.88
CA PRO A 26 19.18 -25.11 8.29
C PRO A 26 20.14 -24.26 9.13
N ALA A 27 21.44 -24.62 9.15
CA ALA A 27 22.45 -23.89 9.91
C ALA A 27 22.67 -22.44 9.44
N ASN A 28 22.26 -22.10 8.22
CA ASN A 28 22.29 -20.73 7.68
C ASN A 28 21.04 -19.91 8.01
N THR A 29 20.18 -20.40 8.91
CA THR A 29 19.00 -19.64 9.38
C THR A 29 19.45 -18.34 10.05
N GLN A 30 18.88 -17.23 9.63
CA GLN A 30 19.21 -15.90 10.17
C GLN A 30 18.62 -15.75 11.57
N ILE A 31 19.45 -15.31 12.52
CA ILE A 31 19.04 -15.04 13.89
C ILE A 31 19.05 -13.52 14.11
N GLN A 32 17.95 -13.00 14.64
CA GLN A 32 17.86 -11.61 15.06
C GLN A 32 17.33 -11.55 16.50
N VAL A 33 18.10 -10.94 17.40
CA VAL A 33 17.70 -10.72 18.80
C VAL A 33 17.28 -9.26 18.95
N LEU A 34 16.04 -9.03 19.38
CA LEU A 34 15.45 -7.70 19.50
C LEU A 34 15.13 -7.39 20.98
N PRO A 35 15.53 -6.21 21.50
CA PRO A 35 15.10 -5.76 22.81
C PRO A 35 13.66 -5.24 22.76
N GLU A 36 12.99 -5.25 23.91
CA GLU A 36 11.67 -4.63 24.06
C GLU A 36 11.74 -3.13 23.79
N GLY A 37 10.86 -2.61 22.93
CA GLY A 37 10.88 -1.23 22.45
C GLY A 37 11.92 -0.95 21.35
N GLY A 38 12.67 -1.97 20.92
CA GLY A 38 13.61 -1.92 19.79
C GLY A 38 13.19 -2.81 18.62
N GLU A 39 11.92 -3.20 18.57
CA GLU A 39 11.40 -4.10 17.55
C GLU A 39 11.43 -3.47 16.16
N THR A 40 11.83 -4.25 15.15
CA THR A 40 11.88 -3.81 13.75
C THR A 40 10.50 -3.89 13.10
N PRO A 41 10.23 -3.13 12.01
CA PRO A 41 8.99 -3.28 11.24
C PRO A 41 8.74 -4.73 10.78
N MET A 42 9.81 -5.44 10.41
CA MET A 42 9.76 -6.85 10.02
C MET A 42 9.32 -7.78 11.15
N PHE A 43 9.64 -7.46 12.40
CA PHE A 43 9.15 -8.19 13.56
C PHE A 43 7.70 -7.82 13.88
N LYS A 44 7.39 -6.51 13.87
CA LYS A 44 6.06 -6.00 14.20
C LYS A 44 4.97 -6.49 13.23
N GLN A 45 5.29 -6.71 11.95
CA GLN A 45 4.32 -7.17 10.94
C GLN A 45 3.67 -8.53 11.25
N PHE A 46 4.29 -9.35 12.11
CA PHE A 46 3.73 -10.66 12.52
C PHE A 46 2.56 -10.53 13.51
N PHE A 47 2.26 -9.31 13.97
CA PHE A 47 1.22 -9.02 14.95
C PHE A 47 0.12 -8.18 14.30
N LYS A 48 -1.14 -8.59 14.50
CA LYS A 48 -2.30 -8.00 13.81
C LYS A 48 -2.49 -6.51 14.06
N ASP A 49 -2.33 -6.07 15.31
CA ASP A 49 -2.65 -4.71 15.76
C ASP A 49 -1.53 -4.17 16.69
N TRP A 50 -0.27 -4.23 16.24
CA TRP A 50 0.86 -3.72 17.02
C TRP A 50 0.69 -2.22 17.31
N LYS A 51 0.87 -1.83 18.57
CA LYS A 51 0.82 -0.43 19.01
C LYS A 51 1.98 -0.15 19.94
N ASP A 52 2.75 0.90 19.66
CA ASP A 52 3.77 1.34 20.61
C ASP A 52 3.11 2.15 21.74
N LYS A 53 3.63 1.98 22.96
CA LYS A 53 2.98 2.42 24.21
C LYS A 53 2.69 3.94 24.32
N ASP A 54 3.24 4.77 23.44
CA ASP A 54 3.08 6.24 23.47
C ASP A 54 2.96 6.86 22.06
N GLU A 55 2.54 6.07 21.06
CA GLU A 55 2.51 6.48 19.64
C GLU A 55 1.52 7.62 19.33
N SER A 56 0.59 7.95 20.23
CA SER A 56 -0.36 9.05 20.03
C SER A 56 0.25 10.45 20.20
N ASN A 57 1.46 10.56 20.77
CA ASN A 57 2.14 11.83 21.01
C ASN A 57 3.36 12.00 20.08
N GLY A 58 3.12 12.12 18.78
CA GLY A 58 4.12 12.51 17.79
C GLY A 58 4.12 11.68 16.51
N PHE A 59 4.89 12.13 15.51
CA PHE A 59 5.20 11.31 14.34
C PHE A 59 6.03 10.11 14.81
N GLY A 60 5.44 8.91 14.75
CA GLY A 60 6.00 7.68 15.33
C GLY A 60 7.48 7.45 15.02
N LYS A 61 8.16 6.66 15.87
CA LYS A 61 9.59 6.35 15.66
C LYS A 61 9.77 5.64 14.32
N VAL A 62 10.24 6.36 13.31
CA VAL A 62 10.62 5.76 12.03
C VAL A 62 11.85 4.89 12.28
N TYR A 63 11.64 3.57 12.37
CA TYR A 63 12.74 2.62 12.30
C TYR A 63 13.27 2.66 10.87
N VAL A 64 14.32 3.42 10.66
CA VAL A 64 15.05 3.46 9.39
C VAL A 64 15.78 2.13 9.24
N THR A 65 15.23 1.22 8.46
CA THR A 65 16.01 0.10 7.92
C THR A 65 17.20 0.70 7.16
N GLU A 66 18.40 0.16 7.37
CA GLU A 66 19.70 0.70 6.89
C GLU A 66 19.77 1.09 5.40
N ARG A 67 18.81 0.64 4.57
CA ARG A 67 18.72 0.92 3.14
C ARG A 67 17.92 2.16 2.75
N VAL A 68 17.23 2.81 3.68
CA VAL A 68 16.43 3.99 3.39
C VAL A 68 17.17 5.20 3.96
N ALA A 69 17.93 5.91 3.12
CA ALA A 69 18.59 7.16 3.50
C ALA A 69 17.59 8.13 4.15
N LYS A 70 18.05 9.09 4.96
CA LYS A 70 17.21 10.11 5.63
C LYS A 70 16.17 10.69 4.65
N ILE A 71 14.94 10.18 4.72
CA ILE A 71 13.82 10.75 3.99
C ILE A 71 13.38 11.95 4.81
N GLU A 72 13.61 13.15 4.29
CA GLU A 72 12.97 14.34 4.85
C GLU A 72 11.47 14.17 4.71
N GLN A 73 10.75 14.19 5.84
CA GLN A 73 9.30 14.17 5.81
C GLN A 73 8.81 15.52 5.32
N ILE A 74 8.13 15.50 4.19
CA ILE A 74 7.56 16.70 3.59
C ILE A 74 6.07 16.73 3.96
N GLU A 75 5.64 17.80 4.63
CA GLU A 75 4.21 18.01 4.88
C GLU A 75 3.43 18.08 3.56
N PHE A 76 2.23 17.52 3.55
CA PHE A 76 1.39 17.51 2.36
C PHE A 76 0.92 18.93 2.03
N ASP A 77 1.23 19.40 0.81
CA ASP A 77 0.73 20.65 0.25
C ASP A 77 0.26 20.42 -1.20
N ALA A 78 -1.05 20.31 -1.38
CA ALA A 78 -1.67 20.07 -2.69
C ALA A 78 -1.24 21.09 -3.75
N THR A 79 -0.99 22.34 -3.36
CA THR A 79 -0.60 23.41 -4.30
C THR A 79 0.79 23.19 -4.89
N LYS A 80 1.69 22.54 -4.15
CA LYS A 80 3.07 22.23 -4.58
C LYS A 80 3.25 20.78 -5.02
N LEU A 81 2.21 19.97 -4.96
CA LEU A 81 2.28 18.53 -5.21
C LEU A 81 2.78 18.22 -6.64
N HIS A 82 2.29 18.98 -7.62
CA HIS A 82 2.76 18.86 -9.00
C HIS A 82 4.23 19.30 -9.15
N GLU A 83 4.84 19.99 -8.21
CA GLU A 83 6.25 20.44 -8.30
C GLU A 83 7.22 19.51 -7.56
N SER A 84 6.73 18.64 -6.67
CA SER A 84 7.56 17.79 -5.81
C SER A 84 7.30 16.28 -6.02
N PRO A 85 8.17 15.58 -6.79
CA PRO A 85 8.12 14.13 -6.92
C PRO A 85 8.25 13.39 -5.58
N GLN A 86 9.01 13.93 -4.63
CA GLN A 86 9.16 13.35 -3.30
C GLN A 86 7.86 13.42 -2.49
N MET A 87 7.14 14.55 -2.55
CA MET A 87 5.84 14.69 -1.90
C MET A 87 4.81 13.73 -2.52
N ALA A 88 4.79 13.62 -3.85
CA ALA A 88 3.91 12.68 -4.55
C ALA A 88 4.17 11.22 -4.14
N ALA A 89 5.44 10.83 -3.99
CA ALA A 89 5.82 9.49 -3.57
C ALA A 89 5.53 9.19 -2.09
N GLN A 90 5.75 10.16 -1.19
CA GLN A 90 5.47 9.97 0.25
C GLN A 90 3.97 9.85 0.55
N HIS A 91 3.14 10.60 -0.19
CA HIS A 91 1.69 10.68 0.05
C HIS A 91 0.86 9.82 -0.91
N ASN A 92 1.50 9.12 -1.87
CA ASN A 92 0.84 8.34 -2.92
C ASN A 92 -0.19 9.15 -3.74
N MET A 93 0.13 10.42 -4.03
CA MET A 93 -0.74 11.34 -4.78
C MET A 93 0.02 11.92 -5.96
N VAL A 94 -0.42 11.62 -7.19
CA VAL A 94 0.29 12.08 -8.41
C VAL A 94 0.05 13.56 -8.73
N ASP A 95 -1.05 14.12 -8.23
CA ASP A 95 -1.49 15.51 -8.34
C ASP A 95 -2.61 15.81 -7.32
N ASP A 96 -3.25 16.98 -7.43
CA ASP A 96 -4.27 17.45 -6.50
C ASP A 96 -5.68 16.88 -6.72
N GLY A 97 -5.86 15.99 -7.69
CA GLY A 97 -7.16 15.39 -8.02
C GLY A 97 -8.09 16.26 -8.88
N SER A 98 -7.63 17.42 -9.37
CA SER A 98 -8.45 18.36 -10.16
C SER A 98 -8.53 18.04 -11.67
N GLY A 99 -7.88 16.96 -12.11
CA GLY A 99 -7.85 16.52 -13.50
C GLY A 99 -9.21 16.08 -14.05
N LYS A 100 -9.22 15.74 -15.34
CA LYS A 100 -10.44 15.29 -16.03
C LYS A 100 -10.75 13.85 -15.63
N VAL A 101 -12.00 13.60 -15.23
CA VAL A 101 -12.50 12.29 -14.83
C VAL A 101 -13.59 11.81 -15.78
N GLU A 102 -13.45 10.58 -16.27
CA GLU A 102 -14.49 9.85 -17.00
C GLU A 102 -14.74 8.51 -16.29
N ILE A 103 -16.00 8.24 -15.93
CA ILE A 103 -16.38 7.03 -15.18
C ILE A 103 -17.32 6.19 -16.03
N TRP A 104 -17.05 4.90 -16.10
CA TRP A 104 -17.95 3.90 -16.68
C TRP A 104 -18.28 2.84 -15.66
N ARG A 105 -19.55 2.43 -15.62
CA ARG A 105 -19.98 1.18 -15.01
C ARG A 105 -19.78 0.04 -16.02
N VAL A 106 -19.32 -1.11 -15.54
CA VAL A 106 -19.21 -2.33 -16.33
C VAL A 106 -20.56 -3.04 -16.31
N GLU A 107 -21.09 -3.33 -17.49
CA GLU A 107 -22.28 -4.13 -17.69
C GLU A 107 -22.00 -5.21 -18.74
N SER A 108 -22.94 -6.13 -18.95
CA SER A 108 -22.83 -7.19 -19.96
C SER A 108 -22.62 -6.66 -21.39
N SER A 109 -23.02 -5.41 -21.65
CA SER A 109 -22.85 -4.71 -22.94
C SER A 109 -21.49 -4.02 -23.09
N GLY A 110 -20.67 -3.97 -22.04
CA GLY A 110 -19.36 -3.31 -22.02
C GLY A 110 -19.30 -2.16 -21.02
N ARG A 111 -18.69 -1.03 -21.43
CA ARG A 111 -18.54 0.18 -20.61
C ARG A 111 -19.75 1.10 -20.82
N VAL A 112 -20.53 1.34 -19.78
CA VAL A 112 -21.67 2.27 -19.79
C VAL A 112 -21.28 3.53 -19.01
N PRO A 113 -21.36 4.73 -19.63
CA PRO A 113 -20.95 5.97 -18.96
C PRO A 113 -21.84 6.26 -17.74
N VAL A 114 -21.21 6.64 -16.64
CA VAL A 114 -21.91 7.11 -15.44
C VAL A 114 -22.22 8.60 -15.62
N GLY A 115 -23.40 9.03 -15.19
CA GLY A 115 -23.78 10.44 -15.24
C GLY A 115 -22.97 11.28 -14.24
N PRO A 116 -22.50 12.49 -14.60
CA PRO A 116 -21.70 13.35 -13.71
C PRO A 116 -22.35 13.64 -12.35
N GLU A 117 -23.68 13.61 -12.27
CA GLU A 117 -24.45 13.83 -11.05
C GLU A 117 -24.29 12.73 -9.99
N THR A 118 -23.83 11.54 -10.40
CA THR A 118 -23.56 10.40 -9.50
C THR A 118 -22.07 10.09 -9.35
N TYR A 119 -21.18 10.95 -9.87
CA TYR A 119 -19.74 10.79 -9.66
C TYR A 119 -19.41 10.77 -8.16
N GLY A 120 -18.58 9.81 -7.76
CA GLY A 120 -18.25 9.56 -6.35
C GLY A 120 -19.20 8.58 -5.64
N GLN A 121 -20.28 8.14 -6.29
CA GLN A 121 -21.15 7.09 -5.78
C GLN A 121 -20.83 5.76 -6.47
N PHE A 122 -20.37 4.77 -5.70
CA PHE A 122 -20.00 3.44 -6.19
C PHE A 122 -20.78 2.37 -5.44
N TYR A 123 -21.40 1.45 -6.16
CA TYR A 123 -22.22 0.39 -5.58
C TYR A 123 -21.43 -0.93 -5.52
N GLY A 124 -21.43 -1.58 -4.36
CA GLY A 124 -20.67 -2.81 -4.13
C GLY A 124 -21.08 -4.01 -4.99
N GLY A 125 -22.22 -3.95 -5.68
CA GLY A 125 -22.66 -4.97 -6.63
C GLY A 125 -22.14 -4.76 -8.05
N ASP A 126 -21.49 -3.63 -8.34
CA ASP A 126 -21.07 -3.23 -9.68
C ASP A 126 -19.53 -3.15 -9.78
N CYS A 127 -19.01 -3.10 -11.00
CA CYS A 127 -17.62 -2.74 -11.28
C CYS A 127 -17.56 -1.41 -12.04
N TYR A 128 -16.52 -0.61 -11.81
CA TYR A 128 -16.32 0.67 -12.46
C TYR A 128 -14.91 0.80 -13.02
N ILE A 129 -14.80 1.49 -14.14
CA ILE A 129 -13.54 1.90 -14.76
C ILE A 129 -13.52 3.42 -14.74
N ILE A 130 -12.45 4.00 -14.21
CA ILE A 130 -12.28 5.45 -14.08
C ILE A 130 -11.03 5.84 -14.84
N LEU A 131 -11.17 6.65 -15.90
CA LEU A 131 -10.05 7.30 -16.56
C LEU A 131 -9.85 8.68 -15.94
N TYR A 132 -8.72 8.83 -15.28
CA TYR A 132 -8.25 10.10 -14.74
C TYR A 132 -7.13 10.65 -15.61
N THR A 133 -7.30 11.86 -16.15
CA THR A 133 -6.30 12.54 -16.97
C THR A 133 -5.83 13.80 -16.25
N TYR A 134 -4.53 13.85 -15.95
CA TYR A 134 -3.87 14.94 -15.25
C TYR A 134 -2.71 15.51 -16.10
N PRO A 135 -2.13 16.67 -15.78
CA PRO A 135 -1.15 17.34 -16.66
C PRO A 135 0.07 16.50 -17.06
N ARG A 136 0.40 15.47 -16.29
CA ARG A 136 1.57 14.62 -16.52
C ARG A 136 1.25 13.21 -17.03
N GLY A 137 -0.02 12.84 -17.17
CA GLY A 137 -0.35 11.50 -17.62
C GLY A 137 -1.81 11.10 -17.42
N GLN A 138 -2.03 9.80 -17.47
CA GLN A 138 -3.35 9.18 -17.33
C GLN A 138 -3.26 8.00 -16.37
N ILE A 139 -4.30 7.82 -15.55
CA ILE A 139 -4.48 6.67 -14.67
C ILE A 139 -5.83 6.03 -15.00
N ILE A 140 -5.85 4.72 -15.13
CA ILE A 140 -7.07 3.92 -15.20
C ILE A 140 -7.22 3.20 -13.87
N TYR A 141 -8.22 3.59 -13.07
CA TYR A 141 -8.60 2.84 -11.87
C TYR A 141 -9.66 1.80 -12.22
N THR A 142 -9.46 0.57 -11.77
CA THR A 142 -10.45 -0.51 -11.88
C THR A 142 -11.02 -0.81 -10.51
N TRP A 143 -12.21 -0.26 -10.22
CA TRP A 143 -12.89 -0.53 -8.96
C TRP A 143 -13.80 -1.74 -9.10
N GLN A 144 -13.60 -2.73 -8.25
CA GLN A 144 -14.33 -3.99 -8.27
C GLN A 144 -15.17 -4.12 -7.00
N GLY A 145 -16.48 -4.17 -7.15
CA GLY A 145 -17.41 -4.28 -6.03
C GLY A 145 -17.29 -5.63 -5.31
N ALA A 146 -17.36 -5.60 -3.97
CA ALA A 146 -17.26 -6.79 -3.14
C ALA A 146 -18.38 -7.83 -3.36
N HIS A 147 -19.48 -7.42 -3.99
CA HIS A 147 -20.64 -8.24 -4.32
C HIS A 147 -20.90 -8.33 -5.83
N ALA A 148 -19.97 -7.85 -6.66
CA ALA A 148 -20.07 -7.97 -8.11
C ALA A 148 -19.93 -9.42 -8.56
N THR A 149 -20.53 -9.74 -9.71
CA THR A 149 -20.47 -11.08 -10.27
C THR A 149 -19.08 -11.39 -10.85
N LYS A 150 -18.71 -12.67 -10.92
CA LYS A 150 -17.37 -13.07 -11.42
C LYS A 150 -17.15 -12.66 -12.88
N ASP A 151 -18.20 -12.69 -13.68
CA ASP A 151 -18.20 -12.25 -15.06
C ASP A 151 -17.99 -10.73 -15.16
N GLU A 152 -18.63 -9.92 -14.31
CA GLU A 152 -18.37 -8.47 -14.24
C GLU A 152 -16.94 -8.15 -13.78
N LEU A 153 -16.40 -8.89 -12.81
CA LEU A 153 -15.00 -8.75 -12.38
C LEU A 153 -14.02 -9.06 -13.52
N THR A 154 -14.31 -10.10 -14.31
CA THR A 154 -13.48 -10.50 -15.46
C THR A 154 -13.62 -9.49 -16.60
N ALA A 155 -14.84 -9.04 -16.87
CA ALA A 155 -15.12 -8.03 -17.88
C ALA A 155 -14.44 -6.70 -17.54
N SER A 156 -14.44 -6.28 -16.26
CA SER A 156 -13.79 -5.04 -15.84
C SER A 156 -12.29 -5.08 -16.15
N ALA A 157 -11.59 -6.15 -15.76
CA ALA A 157 -10.17 -6.32 -16.04
C ALA A 157 -9.87 -6.31 -17.55
N PHE A 158 -10.70 -6.98 -18.35
CA PHE A 158 -10.53 -7.02 -19.80
C PHE A 158 -10.78 -5.67 -20.47
N LEU A 159 -11.81 -4.94 -20.02
CA LEU A 159 -12.16 -3.62 -20.55
C LEU A 159 -11.14 -2.55 -20.15
N THR A 160 -10.52 -2.68 -18.97
CA THR A 160 -9.39 -1.84 -18.55
C THR A 160 -8.21 -1.97 -19.51
N VAL A 161 -7.81 -3.20 -19.85
CA VAL A 161 -6.71 -3.44 -20.81
C VAL A 161 -7.06 -2.93 -22.21
N GLN A 162 -8.31 -3.08 -22.64
CA GLN A 162 -8.76 -2.50 -23.91
C GLN A 162 -8.70 -0.97 -23.92
N LEU A 163 -9.06 -0.33 -22.80
CA LEU A 163 -8.95 1.12 -22.66
C LEU A 163 -7.49 1.56 -22.74
N ASP A 164 -6.59 0.91 -22.00
CA ASP A 164 -5.17 1.25 -22.00
C ASP A 164 -4.54 1.12 -23.40
N ARG A 165 -4.86 0.05 -24.14
CA ARG A 165 -4.43 -0.11 -25.54
C ARG A 165 -4.91 1.02 -26.44
N SER A 166 -6.13 1.51 -26.22
CA SER A 166 -6.65 2.67 -26.97
C SER A 166 -5.94 3.98 -26.62
N LEU A 167 -5.24 4.01 -25.48
CA LEU A 167 -4.38 5.11 -25.00
C LEU A 167 -2.89 4.84 -25.28
N ASN A 168 -2.57 3.92 -26.20
CA ASN A 168 -1.20 3.52 -26.57
C ASN A 168 -0.38 2.90 -25.43
N ASP A 169 -1.03 2.19 -24.51
CA ASP A 169 -0.38 1.49 -23.39
C ASP A 169 0.48 2.44 -22.52
N GLN A 170 0.04 3.70 -22.38
CA GLN A 170 0.73 4.73 -21.60
C GLN A 170 0.06 5.01 -20.25
N ALA A 171 -1.16 4.53 -20.02
CA ALA A 171 -1.87 4.84 -18.79
C ALA A 171 -1.38 3.92 -17.65
N VAL A 172 -1.27 4.49 -16.45
CA VAL A 172 -1.02 3.70 -15.25
C VAL A 172 -2.30 2.94 -14.91
N GLN A 173 -2.24 1.62 -14.76
CA GLN A 173 -3.38 0.81 -14.35
C GLN A 173 -3.31 0.52 -12.84
N VAL A 174 -4.40 0.80 -12.11
CA VAL A 174 -4.52 0.63 -10.65
C VAL A 174 -5.74 -0.21 -10.30
#